data_AF-A0A6G0AC43-F1
#
_entry.id   AF-A0A6G0AC43-F1
#
_cell.length_a   1.000
_cell.length_b   1.000
_cell.length_c   1.000
_cell.angle_alpha   90.00
_cell.angle_beta   90.00
_cell.angle_gamma   90.00
#
_symmetry.space_group_name_H-M   'P 1'
#
loop_
_entity.id
_entity.type
_entity.pdbx_description
1 polymer ?
#
loop_
_entity_poly.entity_id
_entity_poly.type
_entity_poly.pdbx_seq_one_letter_code
_entity_poly.pdbx_strand_id
1 'polypeptide(L)'
;MSLALFVMNETSYTQNSQSSEDLKSNNNKIDLQNISSPSGLAINELHMVSDSGRSGYPISISYSINNTDQFVGFQFDIILPSVLSFVEDSVWLFRKTNHIIIANQINPRTLRIFAYSPTNQPFSGNDGEIVRILFNLNGTSATYNVGLSNVVVSNSSGVNILTGVYPGFVKIISPDISGLTTIDFGEVSVLDTLSYDYQLSNTGNDTLFITEFSSSEIFFWNETLIPQILLPGDNRLFKLKFHNIHKGQHTSVFTVRSNDPDEDPFFINVSASSFAPNYMIVQNAEAFVGDTVTLKINVNNYEPFINFQLDLDFPDSLTFVPNSAVLTNRKQDHLVFEALLAPNKLRLFTFTQNLLPFYGDTGTVVTMNFVAGNDTGIFPLHLSNAILSDSNSQNLIRGTIDGQIHVKPVPTFQLSVTLANGWNMVSIPGKHPLNQNIDTWWAF
;
A
#
# COMPACT_ATOMS: atom_id res chain seq x y z
N MET A 1 -57.64 -41.28 -1.15
CA MET A 1 -57.67 -40.43 0.06
C MET A 1 -57.51 -39.00 -0.41
N SER A 2 -58.56 -38.20 -0.24
CA SER A 2 -58.77 -36.94 -0.96
C SER A 2 -57.85 -35.83 -0.46
N LEU A 3 -56.94 -35.37 -1.32
CA LEU A 3 -56.16 -34.15 -1.17
C LEU A 3 -57.10 -32.96 -1.39
N ALA A 4 -57.44 -32.22 -0.34
CA ALA A 4 -58.22 -30.98 -0.48
C ALA A 4 -57.25 -29.84 -0.81
N LEU A 5 -57.27 -29.43 -2.09
CA LEU A 5 -56.59 -28.25 -2.62
C LEU A 5 -57.30 -26.99 -2.07
N PHE A 6 -56.67 -26.27 -1.15
CA PHE A 6 -57.18 -25.00 -0.64
C PHE A 6 -56.76 -23.88 -1.59
N VAL A 7 -57.73 -23.30 -2.31
CA VAL A 7 -57.54 -22.08 -3.11
C VAL A 7 -58.15 -20.93 -2.32
N MET A 8 -57.33 -19.99 -1.84
CA MET A 8 -57.78 -18.73 -1.24
C MET A 8 -57.79 -17.64 -2.30
N ASN A 9 -58.95 -16.99 -2.49
CA ASN A 9 -59.11 -15.86 -3.41
C ASN A 9 -58.46 -14.60 -2.83
N GLU A 10 -57.63 -13.94 -3.63
CA GLU A 10 -57.11 -12.60 -3.36
C GLU A 10 -58.13 -11.54 -3.74
N THR A 11 -58.38 -10.58 -2.85
CA THR A 11 -58.97 -9.29 -3.20
C THR A 11 -57.94 -8.21 -2.91
N SER A 12 -57.42 -7.57 -3.96
CA SER A 12 -56.50 -6.45 -3.91
C SER A 12 -57.23 -5.17 -3.47
N TYR A 13 -56.70 -4.50 -2.45
CA TYR A 13 -57.10 -3.14 -2.09
C TYR A 13 -56.08 -2.15 -2.67
N THR A 14 -56.53 -1.29 -3.60
CA THR A 14 -55.80 -0.10 -4.05
C THR A 14 -56.09 1.06 -3.09
N GLN A 15 -55.06 1.61 -2.44
CA GLN A 15 -55.18 2.90 -1.74
C GLN A 15 -55.11 4.06 -2.75
N ASN A 16 -56.16 4.86 -2.81
CA ASN A 16 -56.14 6.19 -3.42
C ASN A 16 -55.66 7.21 -2.37
N SER A 17 -54.52 7.84 -2.62
CA SER A 17 -54.12 9.07 -1.94
C SER A 17 -54.79 10.26 -2.63
N GLN A 18 -55.74 10.91 -1.94
CA GLN A 18 -56.18 12.26 -2.32
C GLN A 18 -55.74 13.26 -1.25
N SER A 19 -55.01 14.25 -1.74
CA SER A 19 -54.53 15.44 -1.06
C SER A 19 -55.68 16.32 -0.57
N SER A 20 -55.46 16.90 0.60
CA SER A 20 -56.27 17.89 1.28
C SER A 20 -56.37 19.20 0.51
N GLU A 21 -57.60 19.68 0.25
CA GLU A 21 -57.89 21.10 0.07
C GLU A 21 -59.36 21.41 0.41
N ASP A 22 -59.53 22.43 1.26
CA ASP A 22 -60.68 23.32 1.47
C ASP A 22 -62.10 22.77 1.64
N LEU A 23 -62.63 22.85 2.88
CA LEU A 23 -64.04 23.20 3.10
C LEU A 23 -64.22 24.09 4.35
N LYS A 24 -64.61 25.35 4.09
CA LYS A 24 -65.06 26.34 5.06
C LYS A 24 -66.42 25.97 5.64
N SER A 25 -66.63 26.47 6.86
CA SER A 25 -67.80 26.39 7.73
C SER A 25 -69.16 26.39 7.03
N ASN A 26 -70.05 25.49 7.47
CA ASN A 26 -71.47 25.79 7.60
C ASN A 26 -72.05 25.06 8.82
N ASN A 27 -72.49 25.86 9.78
CA ASN A 27 -73.24 25.44 10.96
C ASN A 27 -74.62 24.91 10.52
N ASN A 28 -74.84 23.60 10.65
CA ASN A 28 -76.19 23.06 10.81
C ASN A 28 -76.17 22.03 11.94
N LYS A 29 -76.94 22.37 12.97
CA LYS A 29 -77.16 21.59 14.18
C LYS A 29 -78.00 20.37 13.79
N ILE A 30 -77.36 19.21 13.64
CA ILE A 30 -78.03 17.92 13.41
C ILE A 30 -78.10 17.18 14.75
N ASP A 31 -79.30 16.66 15.03
CA ASP A 31 -79.68 15.93 16.24
C ASP A 31 -78.70 14.80 16.59
N LEU A 32 -78.21 14.80 17.83
CA LEU A 32 -77.44 13.71 18.42
C LEU A 32 -78.39 12.57 18.78
N GLN A 33 -78.61 11.64 17.85
CA GLN A 33 -79.16 10.33 18.17
C GLN A 33 -78.19 9.23 17.75
N ASN A 34 -77.70 8.51 18.77
CA ASN A 34 -77.00 7.22 18.70
C ASN A 34 -75.83 7.11 17.71
N ILE A 35 -74.68 7.66 18.09
CA ILE A 35 -73.40 7.08 17.66
C ILE A 35 -73.00 6.11 18.77
N SER A 36 -73.31 4.83 18.59
CA SER A 36 -72.54 3.77 19.21
C SER A 36 -71.08 4.03 18.83
N SER A 37 -70.23 4.27 19.82
CA SER A 37 -68.78 4.28 19.66
C SER A 37 -68.38 3.09 18.79
N PRO A 38 -67.58 3.28 17.72
CA PRO A 38 -67.14 2.14 16.94
C PRO A 38 -66.38 1.23 17.90
N SER A 39 -66.87 -0.01 18.00
CA SER A 39 -66.15 -1.15 18.57
C SER A 39 -64.68 -1.04 18.19
N GLY A 40 -63.78 -1.14 19.18
CA GLY A 40 -62.34 -1.06 18.94
C GLY A 40 -61.96 -1.88 17.72
N LEU A 41 -61.22 -1.26 16.79
CA LEU A 41 -60.78 -1.92 15.57
C LEU A 41 -60.03 -3.19 15.96
N ALA A 42 -60.36 -4.33 15.33
CA ALA A 42 -59.57 -5.54 15.51
C ALA A 42 -58.14 -5.27 15.04
N ILE A 43 -57.15 -5.71 15.81
CA ILE A 43 -55.72 -5.56 15.52
C ILE A 43 -55.16 -6.96 15.42
N ASN A 44 -54.76 -7.39 14.22
CA ASN A 44 -54.10 -8.66 13.95
C ASN A 44 -52.92 -8.38 13.02
N GLU A 45 -51.76 -8.06 13.58
CA GLU A 45 -50.62 -7.51 12.85
C GLU A 45 -49.41 -8.43 12.94
N LEU A 46 -48.75 -8.67 11.82
CA LEU A 46 -47.45 -9.37 11.78
C LEU A 46 -46.31 -8.36 11.84
N HIS A 47 -45.36 -8.57 12.75
CA HIS A 47 -44.18 -7.73 12.92
C HIS A 47 -42.91 -8.56 12.80
N MET A 48 -41.93 -8.06 12.05
CA MET A 48 -40.55 -8.55 12.14
C MET A 48 -39.76 -7.68 13.11
N VAL A 49 -39.02 -8.30 14.02
CA VAL A 49 -38.07 -7.59 14.89
C VAL A 49 -36.80 -7.31 14.09
N SER A 50 -36.44 -6.03 13.94
CA SER A 50 -35.17 -5.64 13.32
C SER A 50 -34.00 -5.99 14.23
N ASP A 51 -32.90 -6.47 13.67
CA ASP A 51 -31.77 -6.99 14.45
C ASP A 51 -30.41 -6.59 13.84
N SER A 52 -29.33 -6.85 14.55
CA SER A 52 -27.96 -6.60 14.09
C SER A 52 -27.06 -7.80 14.30
N GLY A 53 -26.17 -8.05 13.35
CA GLY A 53 -25.23 -9.16 13.41
C GLY A 53 -23.88 -8.83 12.80
N ARG A 54 -22.92 -9.74 13.03
CA ARG A 54 -21.56 -9.67 12.48
C ARG A 54 -21.49 -10.51 11.20
N SER A 55 -20.83 -10.01 10.17
CA SER A 55 -20.59 -10.79 8.96
C SER A 55 -19.82 -12.08 9.28
N GLY A 56 -20.20 -13.21 8.66
CA GLY A 56 -19.62 -14.52 8.93
C GLY A 56 -20.21 -15.27 10.13
N TYR A 57 -21.12 -14.65 10.90
CA TYR A 57 -21.79 -15.28 12.04
C TYR A 57 -23.30 -15.43 11.78
N PRO A 58 -23.95 -16.50 12.28
CA PRO A 58 -25.39 -16.66 12.11
C PRO A 58 -26.18 -15.62 12.94
N ILE A 59 -27.36 -15.25 12.46
CA ILE A 59 -28.30 -14.33 13.10
C ILE A 59 -29.68 -14.99 13.24
N SER A 60 -30.37 -14.75 14.37
CA SER A 60 -31.73 -15.24 14.62
C SER A 60 -32.75 -14.11 14.45
N ILE A 61 -33.64 -14.22 13.48
CA ILE A 61 -34.68 -13.22 13.23
C ILE A 61 -36.01 -13.71 13.83
N SER A 62 -36.64 -12.83 14.61
CA SER A 62 -37.89 -13.11 15.32
C SER A 62 -39.07 -12.39 14.67
N TYR A 63 -40.21 -13.06 14.62
CA TYR A 63 -41.47 -12.53 14.13
C TYR A 63 -42.52 -12.65 15.24
N SER A 64 -43.30 -11.59 15.44
CA SER A 64 -44.38 -11.54 16.43
C SER A 64 -45.71 -11.22 15.77
N ILE A 65 -46.80 -11.62 16.43
CA ILE A 65 -48.15 -11.22 16.05
C ILE A 65 -48.83 -10.54 17.23
N ASN A 66 -49.31 -9.33 17.02
CA ASN A 66 -50.27 -8.67 17.91
C ASN A 66 -51.67 -9.06 17.45
N ASN A 67 -52.51 -9.61 18.32
CA ASN A 67 -53.84 -10.07 17.93
C ASN A 67 -54.91 -9.76 19.00
N THR A 68 -56.00 -9.13 18.57
CA THR A 68 -57.24 -9.04 19.36
C THR A 68 -58.12 -10.26 19.12
N ASP A 69 -58.11 -10.80 17.90
CA ASP A 69 -58.85 -12.01 17.54
C ASP A 69 -57.99 -13.26 17.69
N GLN A 70 -58.61 -14.39 17.99
CA GLN A 70 -57.90 -15.67 17.99
C GLN A 70 -57.58 -16.11 16.55
N PHE A 71 -56.34 -16.54 16.33
CA PHE A 71 -55.91 -17.15 15.07
C PHE A 71 -55.44 -18.59 15.32
N VAL A 72 -55.63 -19.45 14.32
CA VAL A 72 -55.28 -20.89 14.36
C VAL A 72 -54.19 -21.26 13.36
N GLY A 73 -53.79 -20.30 12.52
CA GLY A 73 -52.76 -20.48 11.51
C GLY A 73 -52.31 -19.16 10.91
N PHE A 74 -51.12 -19.18 10.31
CA PHE A 74 -50.59 -18.06 9.54
C PHE A 74 -49.70 -18.57 8.40
N GLN A 75 -49.51 -17.72 7.39
CA GLN A 75 -48.52 -17.88 6.32
C GLN A 75 -47.88 -16.53 6.04
N PHE A 76 -46.60 -16.52 5.68
CA PHE A 76 -45.96 -15.37 5.05
C PHE A 76 -44.71 -15.81 4.28
N ASP A 77 -44.35 -15.00 3.28
CA ASP A 77 -43.09 -15.12 2.56
C ASP A 77 -42.13 -14.04 3.02
N ILE A 78 -40.92 -14.46 3.39
CA ILE A 78 -39.80 -13.58 3.71
C ILE A 78 -39.02 -13.35 2.42
N ILE A 79 -38.87 -12.09 2.02
CA ILE A 79 -38.02 -11.66 0.91
C ILE A 79 -36.62 -11.41 1.47
N LEU A 80 -35.73 -12.39 1.30
CA LEU A 80 -34.39 -12.36 1.88
C LEU A 80 -33.48 -11.39 1.09
N PRO A 81 -32.78 -10.44 1.74
CA PRO A 81 -31.65 -9.75 1.13
C PRO A 81 -30.53 -10.75 0.81
N SER A 82 -29.61 -10.40 -0.11
CA SER A 82 -28.56 -11.33 -0.58
C SER A 82 -27.59 -11.75 0.52
N VAL A 83 -27.57 -11.00 1.62
CA VAL A 83 -26.73 -11.24 2.79
C VAL A 83 -27.27 -12.27 3.77
N LEU A 84 -28.52 -12.73 3.58
CA LEU A 84 -29.14 -13.76 4.41
C LEU A 84 -29.34 -15.05 3.61
N SER A 85 -28.82 -16.16 4.13
CA SER A 85 -29.17 -17.51 3.66
C SER A 85 -29.81 -18.31 4.78
N PHE A 86 -30.97 -18.91 4.54
CA PHE A 86 -31.67 -19.73 5.53
C PHE A 86 -30.83 -20.95 5.92
N VAL A 87 -30.81 -21.26 7.22
CA VAL A 87 -30.23 -22.51 7.73
C VAL A 87 -31.36 -23.53 7.81
N GLU A 88 -31.29 -24.63 7.06
CA GLU A 88 -32.35 -25.64 7.07
C GLU A 88 -32.62 -26.18 8.48
N ASP A 89 -33.88 -26.56 8.74
CA ASP A 89 -34.37 -27.07 10.02
C ASP A 89 -34.18 -26.14 11.24
N SER A 90 -33.90 -24.85 11.02
CA SER A 90 -33.64 -23.87 12.09
C SER A 90 -34.83 -22.96 12.41
N VAL A 91 -36.03 -23.53 12.49
CA VAL A 91 -37.27 -22.78 12.74
C VAL A 91 -37.93 -23.23 14.03
N TRP A 92 -38.15 -22.27 14.93
CA TRP A 92 -38.81 -22.49 16.21
C TRP A 92 -40.15 -21.78 16.24
N LEU A 93 -41.21 -22.52 16.57
CA LEU A 93 -42.58 -22.01 16.69
C LEU A 93 -42.94 -21.80 18.17
N PHE A 94 -43.47 -20.62 18.47
CA PHE A 94 -43.87 -20.18 19.79
C PHE A 94 -45.39 -19.97 19.86
N ARG A 95 -45.92 -19.77 21.07
CA ARG A 95 -47.36 -19.59 21.34
C ARG A 95 -48.24 -20.74 20.83
N LYS A 96 -47.64 -21.89 20.53
CA LYS A 96 -48.32 -23.07 19.95
C LYS A 96 -48.91 -23.98 21.03
N THR A 97 -49.95 -24.70 20.64
CA THR A 97 -50.44 -25.91 21.32
C THR A 97 -50.03 -27.16 20.54
N ASN A 98 -50.83 -27.57 19.55
CA ASN A 98 -50.57 -28.69 18.65
C ASN A 98 -50.22 -28.25 17.21
N HIS A 99 -49.74 -27.01 17.07
CA HIS A 99 -49.46 -26.44 15.76
C HIS A 99 -48.20 -27.06 15.16
N ILE A 100 -48.22 -27.19 13.84
CA ILE A 100 -47.10 -27.62 13.02
C ILE A 100 -46.59 -26.39 12.28
N ILE A 101 -45.26 -26.23 12.18
CA ILE A 101 -44.62 -25.20 11.36
C ILE A 101 -43.87 -25.86 10.20
N ILE A 102 -43.93 -25.23 9.04
CA ILE A 102 -43.18 -25.61 7.85
C ILE A 102 -42.49 -24.35 7.33
N ALA A 103 -41.21 -24.49 7.02
CA ALA A 103 -40.41 -23.50 6.33
C ALA A 103 -39.95 -24.09 5.00
N ASN A 104 -40.29 -23.43 3.91
CA ASN A 104 -40.01 -23.91 2.56
C ASN A 104 -39.30 -22.84 1.74
N GLN A 105 -38.06 -23.10 1.35
CA GLN A 105 -37.28 -22.23 0.47
C GLN A 105 -37.85 -22.34 -0.95
N ILE A 106 -38.65 -21.34 -1.39
CA ILE A 106 -39.22 -21.33 -2.74
C ILE A 106 -38.14 -21.10 -3.79
N ASN A 107 -37.23 -20.17 -3.49
CA ASN A 107 -36.06 -19.82 -4.29
C ASN A 107 -35.01 -19.16 -3.36
N PRO A 108 -33.79 -18.82 -3.84
CA PRO A 108 -32.74 -18.26 -2.99
C PRO A 108 -33.11 -16.97 -2.25
N ARG A 109 -34.10 -16.20 -2.74
CA ARG A 109 -34.52 -14.91 -2.17
C ARG A 109 -35.89 -14.96 -1.48
N THR A 110 -36.56 -16.11 -1.44
CA THR A 110 -37.92 -16.22 -0.88
C THR A 110 -38.07 -17.47 -0.02
N LEU A 111 -38.32 -17.27 1.28
CA LEU A 111 -38.60 -18.33 2.24
C LEU A 111 -40.07 -18.23 2.68
N ARG A 112 -40.86 -19.27 2.41
CA ARG A 112 -42.25 -19.35 2.86
C ARG A 112 -42.32 -20.01 4.23
N ILE A 113 -42.94 -19.33 5.18
CA ILE A 113 -43.28 -19.86 6.49
C ILE A 113 -44.78 -20.02 6.57
N PHE A 114 -45.24 -21.17 7.04
CA PHE A 114 -46.62 -21.32 7.45
C PHE A 114 -46.73 -22.26 8.63
N ALA A 115 -47.67 -21.97 9.52
CA ALA A 115 -47.99 -22.80 10.65
C ALA A 115 -49.49 -22.88 10.85
N TYR A 116 -49.98 -24.05 11.28
CA TYR A 116 -51.41 -24.28 11.50
C TYR A 116 -51.64 -25.36 12.56
N SER A 117 -52.81 -25.31 13.19
CA SER A 117 -53.33 -26.39 14.04
C SER A 117 -54.17 -27.37 13.22
N PRO A 118 -53.86 -28.68 13.20
CA PRO A 118 -54.71 -29.69 12.57
C PRO A 118 -56.10 -29.83 13.20
N THR A 119 -56.30 -29.28 14.40
CA THR A 119 -57.57 -29.38 15.15
C THR A 119 -58.13 -27.99 15.51
N ASN A 120 -57.75 -26.94 14.76
CA ASN A 120 -58.20 -25.56 14.96
C ASN A 120 -58.03 -25.02 16.39
N GLN A 121 -56.99 -25.47 17.11
CA GLN A 121 -56.64 -24.87 18.39
C GLN A 121 -56.02 -23.48 18.13
N PRO A 122 -56.37 -22.45 18.91
CA PRO A 122 -55.78 -21.14 18.74
C PRO A 122 -54.33 -21.10 19.24
N PHE A 123 -53.53 -20.21 18.68
CA PHE A 123 -52.29 -19.76 19.32
C PHE A 123 -52.62 -19.07 20.65
N SER A 124 -51.75 -19.22 21.65
CA SER A 124 -51.94 -18.64 22.98
C SER A 124 -51.54 -17.17 23.04
N GLY A 125 -52.11 -16.40 23.98
CA GLY A 125 -51.78 -14.98 24.17
C GLY A 125 -52.31 -14.06 23.06
N ASN A 126 -52.06 -12.76 23.23
CA ASN A 126 -52.52 -11.67 22.34
C ASN A 126 -51.36 -10.80 21.78
N ASP A 127 -50.12 -11.10 22.18
CA ASP A 127 -48.89 -10.44 21.76
C ASP A 127 -47.73 -11.43 21.99
N GLY A 128 -46.63 -11.21 21.28
CA GLY A 128 -45.36 -11.89 21.47
C GLY A 128 -44.90 -12.67 20.24
N GLU A 129 -43.67 -13.15 20.34
CA GLU A 129 -42.99 -13.96 19.33
C GLU A 129 -43.82 -15.19 18.96
N ILE A 130 -43.96 -15.42 17.65
CA ILE A 130 -44.61 -16.61 17.07
C ILE A 130 -43.58 -17.50 16.37
N VAL A 131 -42.53 -16.93 15.80
CA VAL A 131 -41.52 -17.64 15.00
C VAL A 131 -40.15 -17.04 15.22
N ARG A 132 -39.15 -17.90 15.39
CA ARG A 132 -37.73 -17.56 15.28
C ARG A 132 -37.07 -18.41 14.20
N ILE A 133 -36.20 -17.78 13.41
CA ILE A 133 -35.53 -18.43 12.28
C ILE A 133 -34.04 -18.09 12.31
N LEU A 134 -33.16 -19.07 12.11
CA LEU A 134 -31.72 -18.83 11.96
C LEU A 134 -31.33 -18.63 10.49
N PHE A 135 -30.45 -17.66 10.26
CA PHE A 135 -29.85 -17.37 8.95
C PHE A 135 -28.34 -17.27 9.09
N ASN A 136 -27.58 -17.70 8.08
CA ASN A 136 -26.20 -17.24 7.95
C ASN A 136 -26.23 -15.79 7.44
N LEU A 137 -25.40 -14.93 8.04
CA LEU A 137 -25.27 -13.52 7.70
C LEU A 137 -23.90 -13.26 7.09
N ASN A 138 -23.85 -12.91 5.81
CA ASN A 138 -22.60 -12.60 5.10
C ASN A 138 -22.79 -11.36 4.22
N GLY A 139 -21.99 -10.33 4.47
CA GLY A 139 -22.01 -9.11 3.66
C GLY A 139 -21.22 -7.98 4.32
N THR A 140 -21.17 -6.85 3.61
CA THR A 140 -20.49 -5.65 4.07
C THR A 140 -21.33 -4.88 5.09
N SER A 141 -20.70 -3.99 5.84
CA SER A 141 -21.41 -3.20 6.83
C SER A 141 -22.42 -2.24 6.18
N ALA A 142 -23.70 -2.57 6.37
CA ALA A 142 -24.82 -1.75 5.92
C ALA A 142 -26.10 -2.17 6.65
N THR A 143 -27.21 -1.51 6.33
CA THR A 143 -28.55 -1.92 6.74
C THR A 143 -29.28 -2.53 5.55
N TYR A 144 -29.81 -3.74 5.74
CA TYR A 144 -30.49 -4.52 4.71
C TYR A 144 -31.94 -4.74 5.11
N ASN A 145 -32.87 -4.19 4.33
CA ASN A 145 -34.30 -4.39 4.56
C ASN A 145 -34.70 -5.84 4.26
N VAL A 146 -35.58 -6.39 5.08
CA VAL A 146 -36.14 -7.73 4.90
C VAL A 146 -37.63 -7.55 4.61
N GLY A 147 -38.05 -7.94 3.41
CA GLY A 147 -39.43 -7.78 2.97
C GLY A 147 -40.33 -8.89 3.49
N LEU A 148 -41.62 -8.59 3.64
CA LEU A 148 -42.67 -9.57 3.90
C LEU A 148 -43.72 -9.49 2.78
N SER A 149 -44.17 -10.64 2.29
CA SER A 149 -45.21 -10.74 1.26
C SER A 149 -46.09 -11.96 1.50
N ASN A 150 -47.21 -12.08 0.78
CA ASN A 150 -48.13 -13.23 0.88
C ASN A 150 -48.55 -13.57 2.33
N VAL A 151 -48.76 -12.52 3.13
CA VAL A 151 -49.06 -12.64 4.56
C VAL A 151 -50.55 -12.95 4.75
N VAL A 152 -50.83 -13.99 5.52
CA VAL A 152 -52.17 -14.43 5.90
C VAL A 152 -52.14 -14.80 7.38
N VAL A 153 -53.13 -14.34 8.14
CA VAL A 153 -53.38 -14.80 9.52
C VAL A 153 -54.83 -15.26 9.57
N SER A 154 -55.06 -16.55 9.82
CA SER A 154 -56.38 -17.16 9.68
C SER A 154 -57.04 -17.48 11.02
N ASN A 155 -58.31 -17.14 11.17
CA ASN A 155 -59.14 -17.61 12.28
C ASN A 155 -59.64 -19.06 12.06
N SER A 156 -60.38 -19.60 13.03
CA SER A 156 -60.91 -20.98 12.98
C SER A 156 -61.91 -21.26 11.86
N SER A 157 -62.45 -20.21 11.21
CA SER A 157 -63.33 -20.31 10.04
C SER A 157 -62.56 -20.23 8.72
N GLY A 158 -61.23 -20.13 8.75
CA GLY A 158 -60.38 -20.00 7.57
C GLY A 158 -60.39 -18.60 6.94
N VAL A 159 -60.94 -17.59 7.62
CA VAL A 159 -60.95 -16.20 7.15
C VAL A 159 -59.63 -15.54 7.50
N ASN A 160 -59.03 -14.83 6.53
CA ASN A 160 -57.87 -13.97 6.78
C ASN A 160 -58.30 -12.75 7.60
N ILE A 161 -57.77 -12.62 8.80
CA ILE A 161 -58.07 -11.56 9.76
C ILE A 161 -56.93 -10.54 9.88
N LEU A 162 -55.88 -10.64 9.07
CA LEU A 162 -54.72 -9.75 9.06
C LEU A 162 -55.14 -8.28 8.85
N THR A 163 -54.62 -7.38 9.69
CA THR A 163 -54.89 -5.94 9.62
C THR A 163 -53.65 -5.10 9.33
N GLY A 164 -52.44 -5.65 9.48
CA GLY A 164 -51.20 -4.93 9.22
C GLY A 164 -49.97 -5.82 9.12
N VAL A 165 -48.95 -5.35 8.40
CA VAL A 165 -47.66 -6.03 8.24
C VAL A 165 -46.56 -4.99 8.39
N TYR A 166 -45.60 -5.28 9.27
CA TYR A 166 -44.48 -4.39 9.57
C TYR A 166 -43.17 -5.13 9.30
N PRO A 167 -42.56 -4.94 8.12
CA PRO A 167 -41.25 -5.50 7.81
C PRO A 167 -40.15 -4.85 8.66
N GLY A 168 -39.01 -5.50 8.73
CA GLY A 168 -37.84 -5.04 9.48
C GLY A 168 -36.59 -4.96 8.62
N PHE A 169 -35.46 -4.79 9.29
CA PHE A 169 -34.14 -4.81 8.67
C PHE A 169 -33.15 -5.63 9.49
N VAL A 170 -32.05 -6.01 8.85
CA VAL A 170 -30.86 -6.51 9.52
C VAL A 170 -29.72 -5.53 9.29
N LYS A 171 -29.07 -5.08 10.36
CA LYS A 171 -27.84 -4.29 10.29
C LYS A 171 -26.62 -5.20 10.40
N ILE A 172 -25.69 -5.08 9.47
CA ILE A 172 -24.43 -5.82 9.49
C ILE A 172 -23.31 -4.91 10.00
N ILE A 173 -22.49 -5.44 10.90
CA ILE A 173 -21.15 -4.94 11.16
C ILE A 173 -20.11 -5.92 10.58
N SER A 174 -19.06 -5.38 9.98
CA SER A 174 -17.97 -6.13 9.36
C SER A 174 -16.66 -5.33 9.48
N PRO A 175 -15.49 -6.00 9.45
CA PRO A 175 -14.25 -5.30 9.12
C PRO A 175 -14.31 -4.78 7.68
N ASP A 176 -13.42 -3.85 7.37
CA ASP A 176 -13.21 -3.27 6.04
C ASP A 176 -11.71 -2.90 5.96
N ILE A 177 -10.93 -3.63 5.18
CA ILE A 177 -9.49 -3.47 5.04
C ILE A 177 -9.19 -2.32 4.08
N SER A 178 -8.21 -1.49 4.40
CA SER A 178 -7.82 -0.38 3.52
C SER A 178 -6.32 -0.14 3.54
N GLY A 179 -5.75 0.06 2.35
CA GLY A 179 -4.35 0.39 2.14
C GLY A 179 -4.05 0.77 0.69
N LEU A 180 -2.80 1.14 0.40
CA LEU A 180 -2.39 1.36 -0.99
C LEU A 180 -2.37 0.03 -1.74
N THR A 181 -2.90 0.00 -2.96
CA THR A 181 -2.93 -1.20 -3.82
C THR A 181 -1.74 -1.27 -4.79
N THR A 182 -0.84 -0.28 -4.74
CA THR A 182 0.37 -0.21 -5.56
C THR A 182 1.55 0.33 -4.74
N ILE A 183 2.71 -0.30 -4.83
CA ILE A 183 3.96 0.16 -4.20
C ILE A 183 5.10 0.05 -5.20
N ASP A 184 5.90 1.11 -5.32
CA ASP A 184 7.16 1.08 -6.05
C ASP A 184 8.33 1.16 -5.05
N PHE A 185 9.15 0.11 -5.02
CA PHE A 185 10.38 0.07 -4.22
C PHE A 185 11.51 0.86 -4.90
N GLY A 186 11.34 1.28 -6.15
CA GLY A 186 12.33 2.05 -6.90
C GLY A 186 13.56 1.23 -7.27
N GLU A 187 14.70 1.90 -7.41
CA GLU A 187 15.97 1.25 -7.74
C GLU A 187 16.71 0.79 -6.49
N VAL A 188 17.05 -0.49 -6.44
CA VAL A 188 17.76 -1.12 -5.32
C VAL A 188 19.02 -1.79 -5.85
N SER A 189 20.14 -1.61 -5.16
CA SER A 189 21.37 -2.33 -5.50
C SER A 189 21.17 -3.83 -5.32
N VAL A 190 21.77 -4.65 -6.18
CA VAL A 190 21.83 -6.12 -6.00
C VAL A 190 22.52 -6.54 -4.68
N LEU A 191 23.16 -5.60 -3.98
CA LEU A 191 23.80 -5.82 -2.68
C LEU A 191 22.95 -5.40 -1.48
N ASP A 192 21.87 -4.64 -1.71
CA ASP A 192 21.09 -4.01 -0.65
C ASP A 192 19.71 -4.66 -0.54
N THR A 193 19.14 -4.62 0.66
CA THR A 193 17.73 -4.96 0.89
C THR A 193 16.97 -3.69 1.25
N LEU A 194 15.96 -3.34 0.47
CA LEU A 194 15.09 -2.21 0.78
C LEU A 194 14.02 -2.65 1.78
N SER A 195 13.69 -1.77 2.73
CA SER A 195 12.57 -1.91 3.66
C SER A 195 11.57 -0.80 3.46
N TYR A 196 10.31 -1.16 3.30
CA TYR A 196 9.18 -0.26 3.12
C TYR A 196 8.17 -0.48 4.24
N ASP A 197 7.91 0.57 5.03
CA ASP A 197 6.88 0.51 6.07
C ASP A 197 5.50 0.79 5.43
N TYR A 198 4.75 -0.29 5.15
CA TYR A 198 3.44 -0.26 4.52
C TYR A 198 2.33 -0.18 5.56
N GLN A 199 1.38 0.75 5.41
CA GLN A 199 0.26 0.91 6.34
C GLN A 199 -1.00 0.21 5.82
N LEU A 200 -1.54 -0.72 6.61
CA LEU A 200 -2.91 -1.22 6.47
C LEU A 200 -3.77 -0.69 7.61
N SER A 201 -5.04 -0.45 7.33
CA SER A 201 -6.04 0.06 8.28
C SER A 201 -7.31 -0.79 8.23
N ASN A 202 -8.05 -0.79 9.33
CA ASN A 202 -9.41 -1.32 9.38
C ASN A 202 -10.40 -0.15 9.45
N THR A 203 -11.03 0.20 8.34
CA THR A 203 -12.07 1.24 8.23
C THR A 203 -13.46 0.75 8.62
N GLY A 204 -13.58 -0.56 8.88
CA GLY A 204 -14.84 -1.22 9.24
C GLY A 204 -15.22 -1.00 10.71
N ASN A 205 -16.30 -1.66 11.10
CA ASN A 205 -16.88 -1.56 12.44
C ASN A 205 -16.89 -2.89 13.20
N ASP A 206 -16.14 -3.87 12.71
CA ASP A 206 -15.79 -5.09 13.42
C ASP A 206 -14.27 -5.34 13.31
N THR A 207 -13.74 -6.22 14.16
CA THR A 207 -12.30 -6.53 14.20
C THR A 207 -11.85 -7.23 12.92
N LEU A 208 -10.77 -6.72 12.33
CA LEU A 208 -10.07 -7.32 11.18
C LEU A 208 -8.99 -8.27 11.68
N PHE A 209 -9.03 -9.51 11.23
CA PHE A 209 -8.04 -10.56 11.45
C PHE A 209 -7.31 -10.83 10.15
N ILE A 210 -6.04 -10.44 10.08
CA ILE A 210 -5.16 -10.74 8.94
C ILE A 210 -4.45 -12.06 9.23
N THR A 211 -4.70 -13.07 8.41
CA THR A 211 -4.24 -14.46 8.59
C THR A 211 -3.08 -14.82 7.69
N GLU A 212 -2.88 -14.10 6.58
CA GLU A 212 -1.75 -14.26 5.66
C GLU A 212 -1.35 -12.90 5.08
N PHE A 213 -0.06 -12.70 4.86
CA PHE A 213 0.48 -11.57 4.08
C PHE A 213 1.77 -12.06 3.41
N SER A 214 1.66 -12.47 2.15
CA SER A 214 2.72 -13.12 1.39
C SER A 214 2.80 -12.56 -0.03
N SER A 215 3.93 -12.75 -0.72
CA SER A 215 4.07 -12.43 -2.15
C SER A 215 4.17 -13.70 -2.97
N SER A 216 3.76 -13.64 -4.24
CA SER A 216 3.99 -14.73 -5.19
C SER A 216 5.47 -14.94 -5.51
N GLU A 217 6.30 -13.91 -5.33
CA GLU A 217 7.73 -13.92 -5.65
C GLU A 217 8.59 -13.78 -4.40
N ILE A 218 9.63 -14.61 -4.27
CA ILE A 218 10.47 -14.69 -3.06
C ILE A 218 11.31 -13.44 -2.79
N PHE A 219 11.57 -12.63 -3.82
CA PHE A 219 12.35 -11.39 -3.71
C PHE A 219 11.53 -10.22 -3.16
N PHE A 220 10.21 -10.39 -3.02
CA PHE A 220 9.33 -9.51 -2.24
C PHE A 220 8.80 -10.29 -1.05
N TRP A 221 8.98 -9.79 0.17
CA TRP A 221 8.41 -10.47 1.34
C TRP A 221 7.93 -9.51 2.40
N ASN A 222 7.02 -10.00 3.23
CA ASN A 222 6.60 -9.34 4.46
C ASN A 222 7.43 -9.90 5.62
N GLU A 223 8.11 -9.01 6.36
CA GLU A 223 8.90 -9.34 7.55
C GLU A 223 8.04 -9.28 8.83
N THR A 224 6.90 -8.59 8.80
CA THR A 224 6.00 -8.53 9.96
C THR A 224 5.33 -9.88 10.20
N LEU A 225 5.43 -10.39 11.43
CA LEU A 225 4.82 -11.67 11.82
C LEU A 225 3.29 -11.66 11.59
N ILE A 226 2.73 -12.82 11.26
CA ILE A 226 1.29 -13.05 11.07
C ILE A 226 0.88 -14.18 12.05
N PRO A 227 -0.35 -14.20 12.61
CA PRO A 227 -1.50 -13.32 12.34
C PRO A 227 -1.41 -11.93 12.96
N GLN A 228 -2.21 -11.00 12.43
CA GLN A 228 -2.37 -9.64 12.95
C GLN A 228 -3.84 -9.31 13.20
N ILE A 229 -4.09 -8.47 14.21
CA ILE A 229 -5.43 -8.08 14.65
C ILE A 229 -5.49 -6.55 14.70
N LEU A 230 -6.48 -5.97 14.02
CA LEU A 230 -6.76 -4.54 13.99
C LEU A 230 -8.20 -4.30 14.47
N LEU A 231 -8.37 -3.51 15.54
CA LEU A 231 -9.71 -3.11 15.98
C LEU A 231 -10.32 -2.09 15.00
N PRO A 232 -11.63 -1.83 15.05
CA PRO A 232 -12.25 -0.78 14.24
C PRO A 232 -11.53 0.57 14.37
N GLY A 233 -11.14 1.15 13.24
CA GLY A 233 -10.42 2.43 13.16
C GLY A 233 -8.90 2.35 13.41
N ASP A 234 -8.36 1.17 13.78
CA ASP A 234 -6.92 0.99 13.96
C ASP A 234 -6.19 0.90 12.61
N ASN A 235 -4.89 1.19 12.67
CA ASN A 235 -3.95 0.92 11.59
C ASN A 235 -2.68 0.24 12.13
N ARG A 236 -1.95 -0.41 11.23
CA ARG A 236 -0.68 -1.08 11.56
C ARG A 236 0.31 -0.97 10.40
N LEU A 237 1.58 -0.80 10.76
CA LEU A 237 2.70 -0.85 9.82
C LEU A 237 3.19 -2.29 9.63
N PHE A 238 3.32 -2.69 8.37
CA PHE A 238 3.89 -3.94 7.89
C PHE A 238 5.23 -3.65 7.21
N LYS A 239 6.28 -4.38 7.59
CA LYS A 239 7.61 -4.22 6.99
C LYS A 239 7.69 -5.07 5.73
N LEU A 240 7.43 -4.45 4.59
CA LEU A 240 7.64 -5.10 3.30
C LEU A 240 9.08 -4.90 2.88
N LYS A 241 9.64 -5.90 2.22
CA LYS A 241 11.04 -5.95 1.83
C LYS A 241 11.18 -6.31 0.37
N PHE A 242 12.24 -5.80 -0.24
CA PHE A 242 12.68 -6.21 -1.56
C PHE A 242 14.19 -6.43 -1.59
N HIS A 243 14.60 -7.54 -2.20
CA HIS A 243 15.99 -7.80 -2.54
C HIS A 243 16.05 -8.81 -3.69
N ASN A 244 16.75 -8.46 -4.77
CA ASN A 244 17.03 -9.38 -5.86
C ASN A 244 18.46 -9.20 -6.38
N ILE A 245 19.21 -10.30 -6.41
CA ILE A 245 20.60 -10.36 -6.92
C ILE A 245 20.67 -10.26 -8.45
N HIS A 246 19.55 -10.41 -9.15
CA HIS A 246 19.48 -10.29 -10.60
C HIS A 246 19.05 -8.89 -11.00
N LYS A 247 19.86 -8.25 -11.86
CA LYS A 247 19.55 -6.93 -12.42
C LYS A 247 18.24 -6.93 -13.22
N GLY A 248 17.60 -5.77 -13.31
CA GLY A 248 16.43 -5.54 -14.15
C GLY A 248 15.17 -5.23 -13.36
N GLN A 249 14.05 -5.14 -14.09
CA GLN A 249 12.74 -4.83 -13.53
C GLN A 249 12.10 -6.08 -12.93
N HIS A 250 11.50 -5.92 -11.76
CA HIS A 250 10.84 -6.97 -11.01
C HIS A 250 9.45 -6.50 -10.62
N THR A 251 8.46 -7.36 -10.82
CA THR A 251 7.07 -7.09 -10.43
C THR A 251 6.50 -8.30 -9.72
N SER A 252 5.61 -8.07 -8.76
CA SER A 252 4.89 -9.13 -8.06
C SER A 252 3.57 -8.61 -7.50
N VAL A 253 2.81 -9.49 -6.86
CA VAL A 253 1.61 -9.15 -6.11
C VAL A 253 1.77 -9.68 -4.68
N PHE A 254 1.59 -8.80 -3.69
CA PHE A 254 1.31 -9.25 -2.33
C PHE A 254 -0.18 -9.61 -2.21
N THR A 255 -0.44 -10.75 -1.58
CA THR A 255 -1.77 -11.26 -1.24
C THR A 255 -1.93 -11.19 0.27
N VAL A 256 -2.94 -10.47 0.73
CA VAL A 256 -3.31 -10.38 2.14
C VAL A 256 -4.61 -11.14 2.35
N ARG A 257 -4.60 -12.12 3.25
CA ARG A 257 -5.81 -12.87 3.62
C ARG A 257 -6.39 -12.34 4.91
N SER A 258 -7.70 -12.14 4.95
CA SER A 258 -8.40 -11.62 6.12
C SER A 258 -9.84 -12.10 6.24
N ASN A 259 -10.55 -11.65 7.28
CA ASN A 259 -11.99 -11.85 7.44
C ASN A 259 -12.82 -10.68 6.90
N ASP A 260 -12.24 -9.84 6.05
CA ASP A 260 -12.99 -8.90 5.23
C ASP A 260 -13.96 -9.64 4.30
N PRO A 261 -15.28 -9.37 4.36
CA PRO A 261 -16.26 -10.13 3.60
C PRO A 261 -16.26 -9.88 2.09
N ASP A 262 -15.72 -8.76 1.61
CA ASP A 262 -15.69 -8.40 0.20
C ASP A 262 -14.28 -8.16 -0.37
N GLU A 263 -13.27 -8.04 0.48
CA GLU A 263 -11.87 -7.88 0.10
C GLU A 263 -10.94 -8.97 0.68
N ASP A 264 -11.37 -10.24 0.58
CA ASP A 264 -10.50 -11.40 0.83
C ASP A 264 -10.27 -12.25 -0.45
N PRO A 265 -9.04 -12.27 -1.02
CA PRO A 265 -7.85 -11.56 -0.57
C PRO A 265 -7.79 -10.10 -1.03
N PHE A 266 -7.08 -9.27 -0.25
CA PHE A 266 -6.68 -7.92 -0.62
C PHE A 266 -5.34 -7.96 -1.36
N PHE A 267 -5.28 -7.35 -2.56
CA PHE A 267 -4.11 -7.42 -3.45
C PHE A 267 -3.34 -6.11 -3.52
N ILE A 268 -2.01 -6.21 -3.51
CA ILE A 268 -1.10 -5.06 -3.64
C ILE A 268 -0.09 -5.36 -4.75
N ASN A 269 -0.14 -4.61 -5.85
CA ASN A 269 0.83 -4.71 -6.93
C ASN A 269 2.14 -4.03 -6.54
N VAL A 270 3.28 -4.68 -6.76
CA VAL A 270 4.58 -4.13 -6.40
C VAL A 270 5.56 -4.16 -7.56
N SER A 271 6.41 -3.14 -7.63
CA SER A 271 7.51 -3.03 -8.60
C SER A 271 8.83 -2.65 -7.93
N ALA A 272 9.94 -3.04 -8.55
CA ALA A 272 11.29 -2.64 -8.18
C ALA A 272 12.25 -2.82 -9.37
N SER A 273 13.40 -2.17 -9.34
CA SER A 273 14.48 -2.38 -10.30
C SER A 273 15.80 -2.68 -9.58
N SER A 274 16.43 -3.79 -9.90
CA SER A 274 17.75 -4.14 -9.36
C SER A 274 18.88 -3.67 -10.26
N PHE A 275 19.92 -3.06 -9.71
CA PHE A 275 21.11 -2.62 -10.46
C PHE A 275 22.43 -3.09 -9.82
N ALA A 276 23.47 -3.29 -10.64
CA ALA A 276 24.82 -3.54 -10.16
C ALA A 276 25.56 -2.23 -9.85
N PRO A 277 26.16 -2.07 -8.66
CA PRO A 277 26.87 -0.86 -8.29
C PRO A 277 28.29 -0.84 -8.90
N ASN A 278 28.43 -0.25 -10.08
CA ASN A 278 29.73 0.02 -10.71
C ASN A 278 29.96 1.54 -10.81
N TYR A 279 30.89 2.09 -10.03
CA TYR A 279 31.15 3.52 -9.94
C TYR A 279 32.59 3.87 -10.28
N MET A 280 32.78 4.96 -11.00
CA MET A 280 34.08 5.57 -11.23
C MET A 280 34.20 6.86 -10.43
N ILE A 281 35.34 7.06 -9.76
CA ILE A 281 35.50 8.08 -8.73
C ILE A 281 36.81 8.82 -8.98
N VAL A 282 36.78 10.14 -9.10
CA VAL A 282 38.01 10.94 -9.01
C VAL A 282 38.26 11.29 -7.55
N GLN A 283 39.43 10.88 -7.03
CA GLN A 283 39.76 11.11 -5.62
C GLN A 283 40.06 12.59 -5.37
N ASN A 284 39.71 13.04 -4.16
CA ASN A 284 40.16 14.34 -3.69
C ASN A 284 41.69 14.36 -3.57
N ALA A 285 42.28 15.52 -3.83
CA ALA A 285 43.71 15.71 -3.77
C ALA A 285 44.06 17.07 -3.13
N GLU A 286 45.34 17.23 -2.77
CA GLU A 286 45.89 18.49 -2.29
C GLU A 286 47.21 18.77 -3.00
N ALA A 287 47.49 20.04 -3.26
CA ALA A 287 48.73 20.51 -3.88
C ALA A 287 49.15 21.84 -3.25
N PHE A 288 50.44 22.16 -3.26
CA PHE A 288 50.89 23.54 -3.08
C PHE A 288 50.99 24.24 -4.43
N VAL A 289 50.87 25.57 -4.43
CA VAL A 289 51.11 26.40 -5.63
C VAL A 289 52.47 26.05 -6.25
N GLY A 290 52.48 25.76 -7.55
CA GLY A 290 53.67 25.39 -8.32
C GLY A 290 54.11 23.93 -8.23
N ASP A 291 53.56 23.14 -7.30
CA ASP A 291 53.92 21.72 -7.15
C ASP A 291 53.20 20.82 -8.16
N THR A 292 53.76 19.63 -8.38
CA THR A 292 53.08 18.56 -9.12
C THR A 292 52.23 17.72 -8.18
N VAL A 293 50.96 17.51 -8.53
CA VAL A 293 50.01 16.66 -7.82
C VAL A 293 49.59 15.46 -8.67
N THR A 294 49.48 14.29 -8.04
CA THR A 294 48.96 13.09 -8.69
C THR A 294 47.48 12.93 -8.37
N LEU A 295 46.63 13.06 -9.38
CA LEU A 295 45.21 12.69 -9.29
C LEU A 295 45.05 11.19 -9.51
N LYS A 296 44.02 10.62 -8.88
CA LYS A 296 43.72 9.19 -8.91
C LYS A 296 42.29 8.97 -9.32
N ILE A 297 42.09 8.06 -10.28
CA ILE A 297 40.76 7.54 -10.62
C ILE A 297 40.61 6.17 -9.97
N ASN A 298 39.62 6.04 -9.10
CA ASN A 298 39.20 4.78 -8.52
C ASN A 298 38.02 4.20 -9.28
N VAL A 299 37.91 2.88 -9.29
CA VAL A 299 36.72 2.17 -9.75
C VAL A 299 36.28 1.21 -8.65
N ASN A 300 35.02 1.33 -8.25
CA ASN A 300 34.35 0.32 -7.42
C ASN A 300 33.42 -0.45 -8.34
N ASN A 301 33.67 -1.72 -8.57
CA ASN A 301 32.95 -2.55 -9.53
C ASN A 301 32.45 -3.83 -8.87
N TYR A 302 31.14 -4.05 -8.95
CA TYR A 302 30.54 -5.34 -8.63
C TYR A 302 30.79 -6.35 -9.75
N GLU A 303 30.71 -5.90 -11.00
CA GLU A 303 30.99 -6.72 -12.18
C GLU A 303 32.43 -6.50 -12.65
N PRO A 304 33.16 -7.54 -13.06
CA PRO A 304 34.47 -7.36 -13.69
C PRO A 304 34.33 -6.51 -14.97
N PHE A 305 35.21 -5.53 -15.14
CA PHE A 305 35.27 -4.70 -16.35
C PHE A 305 36.61 -4.89 -17.07
N ILE A 306 36.58 -4.77 -18.39
CA ILE A 306 37.70 -5.03 -19.32
C ILE A 306 38.39 -3.72 -19.70
N ASN A 307 37.64 -2.71 -20.11
CA ASN A 307 38.20 -1.39 -20.44
C ASN A 307 37.42 -0.29 -19.74
N PHE A 308 38.06 0.87 -19.61
CA PHE A 308 37.36 2.08 -19.22
C PHE A 308 37.66 3.23 -20.17
N GLN A 309 36.72 4.17 -20.21
CA GLN A 309 36.91 5.51 -20.77
C GLN A 309 36.38 6.52 -19.74
N LEU A 310 36.96 7.72 -19.71
CA LEU A 310 36.42 8.88 -19.02
C LEU A 310 36.94 10.18 -19.65
N ASP A 311 36.19 11.25 -19.44
CA ASP A 311 36.67 12.62 -19.55
C ASP A 311 36.75 13.22 -18.15
N LEU A 312 37.90 13.79 -17.80
CA LEU A 312 38.08 14.60 -16.60
C LEU A 312 38.10 16.08 -17.01
N ASP A 313 37.12 16.82 -16.52
CA ASP A 313 37.15 18.28 -16.51
C ASP A 313 37.87 18.75 -15.23
N PHE A 314 38.88 19.59 -15.39
CA PHE A 314 39.73 20.12 -14.31
C PHE A 314 39.84 21.65 -14.39
N PRO A 315 40.13 22.37 -13.29
CA PRO A 315 40.16 23.83 -13.28
C PRO A 315 41.38 24.40 -14.03
N ASP A 316 41.31 25.67 -14.45
CA ASP A 316 42.45 26.43 -15.03
C ASP A 316 43.67 26.48 -14.09
N SER A 317 43.44 26.31 -12.78
CA SER A 317 44.50 26.23 -11.76
C SER A 317 45.30 24.93 -11.83
N LEU A 318 44.97 23.98 -12.71
CA LEU A 318 45.75 22.78 -12.97
C LEU A 318 46.18 22.73 -14.44
N THR A 319 47.44 22.34 -14.67
CA THR A 319 47.94 22.02 -16.01
C THR A 319 48.30 20.55 -16.06
N PHE A 320 47.70 19.79 -16.98
CA PHE A 320 48.02 18.37 -17.17
C PHE A 320 49.47 18.16 -17.61
N VAL A 321 50.16 17.20 -17.00
CA VAL A 321 51.52 16.78 -17.42
C VAL A 321 51.40 15.70 -18.50
N PRO A 322 51.80 15.97 -19.75
CA PRO A 322 51.67 14.99 -20.83
C PRO A 322 52.49 13.71 -20.57
N ASN A 323 51.93 12.59 -21.01
CA ASN A 323 52.40 11.21 -20.84
C ASN A 323 52.56 10.77 -19.38
N SER A 324 51.80 11.37 -18.46
CA SER A 324 51.86 11.05 -17.03
C SER A 324 50.81 10.05 -16.56
N ALA A 325 49.85 9.67 -17.42
CA ALA A 325 48.85 8.67 -17.08
C ALA A 325 49.50 7.28 -16.97
N VAL A 326 49.37 6.65 -15.80
CA VAL A 326 49.92 5.34 -15.49
C VAL A 326 48.84 4.47 -14.88
N LEU A 327 48.60 3.30 -15.48
CA LEU A 327 47.72 2.29 -14.91
C LEU A 327 48.36 1.65 -13.68
N THR A 328 47.55 1.37 -12.66
CA THR A 328 48.01 0.74 -11.42
C THR A 328 48.18 -0.77 -11.57
N ASN A 329 48.55 -1.45 -10.49
CA ASN A 329 48.62 -2.91 -10.41
C ASN A 329 47.26 -3.61 -10.59
N ARG A 330 46.14 -2.87 -10.69
CA ARG A 330 44.86 -3.44 -11.13
C ARG A 330 44.89 -3.86 -12.60
N LYS A 331 45.82 -3.33 -13.40
CA LYS A 331 45.96 -3.69 -14.81
C LYS A 331 46.54 -5.09 -14.99
N GLN A 332 46.22 -5.69 -16.13
CA GLN A 332 46.95 -6.84 -16.67
C GLN A 332 47.78 -6.41 -17.90
N ASP A 333 47.36 -6.81 -19.09
CA ASP A 333 47.93 -6.45 -20.39
C ASP A 333 47.37 -5.12 -20.96
N HIS A 334 46.77 -4.32 -20.10
CA HIS A 334 46.07 -3.10 -20.52
C HIS A 334 47.08 -1.99 -20.81
N LEU A 335 46.75 -1.20 -21.82
CA LEU A 335 47.39 0.05 -22.19
C LEU A 335 46.44 1.21 -21.87
N VAL A 336 46.99 2.35 -21.49
CA VAL A 336 46.24 3.61 -21.30
C VAL A 336 46.66 4.61 -22.36
N PHE A 337 45.67 5.34 -22.85
CA PHE A 337 45.84 6.45 -23.77
C PHE A 337 45.26 7.71 -23.14
N GLU A 338 45.91 8.83 -23.41
CA GLU A 338 45.55 10.15 -22.92
C GLU A 338 45.45 11.14 -24.08
N ALA A 339 44.44 12.00 -24.03
CA ALA A 339 44.25 13.06 -25.01
C ALA A 339 43.61 14.29 -24.38
N LEU A 340 44.22 15.46 -24.53
CA LEU A 340 43.58 16.72 -24.19
C LEU A 340 42.54 17.06 -25.27
N LEU A 341 41.26 17.07 -24.89
CA LEU A 341 40.15 17.48 -25.76
C LEU A 341 39.99 19.00 -25.79
N ALA A 342 40.39 19.65 -24.69
CA ALA A 342 40.47 21.09 -24.49
C ALA A 342 41.56 21.36 -23.43
N PRO A 343 41.98 22.61 -23.19
CA PRO A 343 43.00 22.93 -22.17
C PRO A 343 42.71 22.33 -20.79
N ASN A 344 41.42 22.22 -20.44
CA ASN A 344 40.91 21.81 -19.13
C ASN A 344 40.10 20.51 -19.16
N LYS A 345 40.22 19.72 -20.24
CA LYS A 345 39.46 18.47 -20.42
C LYS A 345 40.36 17.36 -20.94
N LEU A 346 40.62 16.37 -20.10
CA LEU A 346 41.45 15.21 -20.42
C LEU A 346 40.58 13.99 -20.66
N ARG A 347 40.71 13.35 -21.82
CA ARG A 347 40.18 12.01 -22.06
C ARG A 347 41.22 10.96 -21.72
N LEU A 348 40.79 9.96 -20.95
CA LEU A 348 41.51 8.71 -20.75
C LEU A 348 40.69 7.55 -21.32
N PHE A 349 41.35 6.61 -21.98
CA PHE A 349 40.75 5.34 -22.35
C PHE A 349 41.77 4.22 -22.31
N THR A 350 41.32 2.99 -22.09
CA THR A 350 42.17 1.81 -22.08
C THR A 350 41.85 0.85 -23.20
N PHE A 351 42.85 0.04 -23.52
CA PHE A 351 42.73 -1.08 -24.44
C PHE A 351 43.50 -2.29 -23.91
N THR A 352 42.92 -3.48 -24.05
CA THR A 352 43.57 -4.77 -23.79
C THR A 352 43.43 -5.64 -25.03
N GLN A 353 44.48 -6.41 -25.35
CA GLN A 353 44.48 -7.34 -26.49
C GLN A 353 43.80 -8.67 -26.16
N ASN A 354 43.89 -9.11 -24.90
CA ASN A 354 43.42 -10.43 -24.48
C ASN A 354 42.05 -10.40 -23.77
N LEU A 355 41.38 -9.24 -23.75
CA LEU A 355 40.09 -9.04 -23.07
C LEU A 355 40.13 -9.49 -21.59
N LEU A 356 41.27 -9.27 -20.93
CA LEU A 356 41.44 -9.61 -19.53
C LEU A 356 40.79 -8.52 -18.66
N PRO A 357 40.08 -8.86 -17.57
CA PRO A 357 39.50 -7.85 -16.68
C PRO A 357 40.58 -7.16 -15.83
N PHE A 358 40.29 -5.96 -15.35
CA PHE A 358 41.05 -5.37 -14.24
C PHE A 358 40.90 -6.23 -12.97
N TYR A 359 41.98 -6.36 -12.19
CA TYR A 359 41.95 -7.09 -10.92
C TYR A 359 41.20 -6.32 -9.83
N GLY A 360 40.62 -7.06 -8.88
CA GLY A 360 39.93 -6.50 -7.72
C GLY A 360 38.58 -5.86 -8.07
N ASP A 361 37.85 -5.48 -7.03
CA ASP A 361 36.53 -4.86 -7.07
C ASP A 361 36.55 -3.39 -6.65
N THR A 362 37.67 -2.91 -6.10
CA THR A 362 37.80 -1.53 -5.58
C THR A 362 39.21 -0.99 -5.76
N GLY A 363 39.34 0.35 -5.74
CA GLY A 363 40.62 1.05 -5.70
C GLY A 363 41.07 1.68 -7.02
N THR A 364 42.24 2.32 -6.99
CA THR A 364 42.77 3.14 -8.08
C THR A 364 43.10 2.30 -9.32
N VAL A 365 42.63 2.72 -10.49
CA VAL A 365 42.90 2.08 -11.80
C VAL A 365 43.89 2.86 -12.65
N VAL A 366 43.93 4.19 -12.51
CA VAL A 366 44.88 5.07 -13.19
C VAL A 366 45.27 6.26 -12.30
N THR A 367 46.54 6.66 -12.40
CA THR A 367 47.11 7.86 -11.80
C THR A 367 47.64 8.78 -12.88
N MET A 368 47.61 10.08 -12.66
CA MET A 368 47.89 11.11 -13.67
C MET A 368 48.38 12.38 -12.96
N ASN A 369 49.39 13.06 -13.51
CA ASN A 369 50.02 14.19 -12.86
C ASN A 369 49.54 15.53 -13.44
N PHE A 370 49.39 16.51 -12.57
CA PHE A 370 49.06 17.89 -12.89
C PHE A 370 50.01 18.83 -12.16
N VAL A 371 50.37 19.95 -12.78
CA VAL A 371 51.06 21.05 -12.10
C VAL A 371 50.00 22.02 -11.58
N ALA A 372 50.07 22.34 -10.29
CA ALA A 372 49.22 23.36 -9.69
C ALA A 372 49.74 24.76 -10.06
N GLY A 373 48.83 25.60 -10.55
CA GLY A 373 49.07 27.01 -10.86
C GLY A 373 49.18 27.87 -9.61
N ASN A 374 48.94 29.18 -9.79
CA ASN A 374 49.13 30.18 -8.73
C ASN A 374 47.87 30.42 -7.87
N ASP A 375 46.71 29.96 -8.33
CA ASP A 375 45.45 30.19 -7.63
C ASP A 375 45.28 29.22 -6.47
N THR A 376 45.03 29.75 -5.28
CA THR A 376 44.75 28.95 -4.07
C THR A 376 43.26 28.81 -3.84
N GLY A 377 42.81 27.65 -3.38
CA GLY A 377 41.40 27.38 -3.11
C GLY A 377 41.04 25.91 -3.27
N ILE A 378 39.74 25.63 -3.19
CA ILE A 378 39.17 24.31 -3.46
C ILE A 378 38.47 24.39 -4.81
N PHE A 379 38.87 23.54 -5.74
CA PHE A 379 38.34 23.52 -7.10
C PHE A 379 37.76 22.13 -7.41
N PRO A 380 36.63 22.06 -8.14
CA PRO A 380 35.99 20.80 -8.44
C PRO A 380 36.73 20.05 -9.56
N LEU A 381 36.58 18.72 -9.53
CA LEU A 381 37.04 17.78 -10.55
C LEU A 381 35.81 16.98 -11.01
N HIS A 382 35.45 17.08 -12.28
CA HIS A 382 34.22 16.47 -12.79
C HIS A 382 34.52 15.35 -13.77
N LEU A 383 33.87 14.20 -13.57
CA LEU A 383 33.92 13.08 -14.50
C LEU A 383 32.72 13.11 -15.44
N SER A 384 32.99 13.02 -16.74
CA SER A 384 31.98 12.88 -17.79
C SER A 384 32.37 11.79 -18.79
N ASN A 385 31.43 11.37 -19.65
CA ASN A 385 31.67 10.34 -20.69
C ASN A 385 32.33 9.05 -20.16
N ALA A 386 32.04 8.70 -18.91
CA ALA A 386 32.61 7.55 -18.26
C ALA A 386 31.96 6.25 -18.76
N ILE A 387 32.78 5.25 -19.04
CA ILE A 387 32.38 3.93 -19.53
C ILE A 387 33.22 2.89 -18.78
N LEU A 388 32.59 1.81 -18.35
CA LEU A 388 33.25 0.57 -17.95
C LEU A 388 32.72 -0.53 -18.87
N SER A 389 33.53 -1.11 -19.74
CA SER A 389 33.05 -2.10 -20.70
C SER A 389 33.25 -3.52 -20.20
N ASP A 390 32.28 -4.42 -20.45
CA ASP A 390 32.48 -5.86 -20.31
C ASP A 390 33.17 -6.48 -21.56
N SER A 391 33.26 -7.81 -21.60
CA SER A 391 33.81 -8.56 -22.75
C SER A 391 32.92 -8.52 -24.00
N ASN A 392 31.65 -8.15 -23.86
CA ASN A 392 30.69 -7.97 -24.95
C ASN A 392 30.56 -6.50 -25.38
N SER A 393 31.42 -5.61 -24.87
CA SER A 393 31.37 -4.16 -25.11
C SER A 393 30.11 -3.45 -24.58
N GLN A 394 29.43 -4.03 -23.58
CA GLN A 394 28.34 -3.37 -22.87
C GLN A 394 28.88 -2.44 -21.79
N ASN A 395 28.25 -1.28 -21.61
CA ASN A 395 28.60 -0.35 -20.55
C ASN A 395 28.00 -0.80 -19.21
N LEU A 396 28.87 -1.05 -18.24
CA LEU A 396 28.55 -1.50 -16.89
C LEU A 396 28.37 -0.35 -15.90
N ILE A 397 28.79 0.87 -16.24
CA ILE A 397 28.84 1.98 -15.28
C ILE A 397 27.44 2.36 -14.81
N ARG A 398 27.27 2.46 -13.48
CA ARG A 398 26.06 2.99 -12.85
C ARG A 398 26.14 4.51 -12.70
N GLY A 399 27.31 5.03 -12.37
CA GLY A 399 27.52 6.46 -12.24
C GLY A 399 28.97 6.85 -11.96
N THR A 400 29.19 8.16 -11.86
CA THR A 400 30.46 8.75 -11.48
C THR A 400 30.34 9.49 -10.15
N ILE A 401 31.45 9.61 -9.43
CA ILE A 401 31.57 10.42 -8.24
C ILE A 401 32.70 11.42 -8.48
N ASP A 402 32.32 12.69 -8.47
CA ASP A 402 33.22 13.82 -8.61
C ASP A 402 34.08 14.03 -7.36
N GLY A 403 35.16 14.79 -7.53
CA GLY A 403 36.12 15.07 -6.47
C GLY A 403 36.50 16.54 -6.47
N GLN A 404 37.51 16.88 -5.66
CA GLN A 404 38.02 18.24 -5.57
C GLN A 404 39.53 18.25 -5.32
N ILE A 405 40.18 19.29 -5.81
CA ILE A 405 41.59 19.60 -5.54
C ILE A 405 41.66 20.81 -4.62
N HIS A 406 42.41 20.72 -3.53
CA HIS A 406 42.74 21.85 -2.67
C HIS A 406 44.16 22.35 -2.97
N VAL A 407 44.26 23.52 -3.59
CA VAL A 407 45.55 24.19 -3.87
C VAL A 407 45.86 25.16 -2.72
N LYS A 408 46.93 24.88 -2.00
CA LYS A 408 47.39 25.63 -0.82
C LYS A 408 48.51 26.60 -1.21
N PRO A 409 48.60 27.78 -0.56
CA PRO A 409 49.75 28.65 -0.74
C PRO A 409 51.02 27.93 -0.29
N VAL A 410 52.15 28.24 -0.93
CA VAL A 410 53.47 27.73 -0.49
C VAL A 410 53.69 28.17 0.97
N PRO A 411 54.06 27.26 1.88
CA PRO A 411 54.26 27.61 3.28
C PRO A 411 55.38 28.65 3.41
N THR A 412 55.01 29.86 3.83
CA THR A 412 55.97 30.89 4.24
C THR A 412 56.27 30.73 5.72
N PHE A 413 57.55 30.74 6.10
CA PHE A 413 57.94 30.88 7.51
C PHE A 413 58.37 32.32 7.79
N GLN A 414 58.01 32.84 8.97
CA GLN A 414 58.57 34.12 9.42
C GLN A 414 60.00 33.91 9.93
N LEU A 415 60.94 34.68 9.38
CA LEU A 415 62.28 34.81 9.91
C LEU A 415 62.39 36.12 10.68
N SER A 416 62.47 36.04 12.01
CA SER A 416 62.77 37.20 12.86
C SER A 416 64.29 37.28 13.06
N VAL A 417 64.90 38.39 12.62
CA VAL A 417 66.33 38.67 12.84
C VAL A 417 66.47 39.84 13.80
N THR A 418 67.08 39.62 14.96
CA THR A 418 67.41 40.69 15.91
C THR A 418 68.79 41.26 15.56
N LEU A 419 68.85 42.56 15.25
CA LEU A 419 70.11 43.26 14.97
C LEU A 419 70.66 43.92 16.24
N ALA A 420 71.97 43.76 16.47
CA ALA A 420 72.68 44.49 17.52
C ALA A 420 72.93 45.96 17.11
N ASN A 421 73.02 46.86 18.09
CA ASN A 421 73.21 48.29 17.84
C ASN A 421 74.50 48.54 17.04
N GLY A 422 74.40 49.23 15.89
CA GLY A 422 75.52 49.48 14.97
C GLY A 422 75.65 48.49 13.80
N TRP A 423 74.83 47.44 13.72
CA TRP A 423 74.77 46.55 12.57
C TRP A 423 73.71 47.02 11.58
N ASN A 424 74.07 47.19 10.30
CA ASN A 424 73.19 47.65 9.23
C ASN A 424 73.00 46.63 8.09
N MET A 425 73.53 45.41 8.24
CA MET A 425 73.41 44.35 7.23
C MET A 425 72.99 43.02 7.86
N VAL A 426 72.03 42.36 7.23
CA VAL A 426 71.62 40.98 7.49
C VAL A 426 71.90 40.15 6.24
N SER A 427 72.64 39.06 6.38
CA SER A 427 72.78 38.05 5.32
C SER A 427 71.97 36.83 5.70
N ILE A 428 71.01 36.43 4.85
CA ILE A 428 70.18 35.25 5.05
C ILE A 428 70.73 34.16 4.10
N PRO A 429 71.39 33.10 4.61
CA PRO A 429 71.83 32.02 3.75
C PRO A 429 70.61 31.22 3.25
N GLY A 430 70.47 31.13 1.93
CA GLY A 430 69.48 30.29 1.25
C GLY A 430 70.13 29.59 0.06
N LYS A 431 69.68 28.37 -0.26
CA LYS A 431 70.21 27.62 -1.40
C LYS A 431 69.77 28.31 -2.69
N HIS A 432 70.76 28.75 -3.48
CA HIS A 432 70.63 29.42 -4.78
C HIS A 432 69.67 28.68 -5.74
N PRO A 433 68.59 29.31 -6.27
CA PRO A 433 67.88 28.80 -7.42
C PRO A 433 68.75 29.00 -8.67
N LEU A 434 69.23 27.91 -9.27
CA LEU A 434 70.07 27.95 -10.48
C LEU A 434 69.31 28.66 -11.62
N ASN A 435 70.00 29.54 -12.37
CA ASN A 435 69.62 30.12 -13.69
C ASN A 435 69.05 31.56 -13.76
N GLN A 436 69.41 32.50 -12.86
CA GLN A 436 68.97 33.91 -13.00
C GLN A 436 70.02 34.95 -13.43
N ASN A 437 71.23 34.59 -13.88
CA ASN A 437 72.21 35.55 -14.47
C ASN A 437 72.33 36.90 -13.71
N ILE A 438 72.50 36.84 -12.39
CA ILE A 438 72.87 38.00 -11.57
C ILE A 438 74.20 37.67 -10.87
N ASP A 439 75.22 38.47 -11.15
CA ASP A 439 76.50 38.41 -10.44
C ASP A 439 76.30 38.89 -9.00
N THR A 440 76.63 38.03 -8.03
CA THR A 440 76.74 38.42 -6.62
C THR A 440 78.19 38.39 -6.18
N TRP A 441 78.51 39.24 -5.21
CA TRP A 441 79.86 39.69 -4.82
C TRP A 441 80.79 38.63 -4.16
N TRP A 442 80.54 37.34 -4.38
CA TRP A 442 81.25 36.22 -3.76
C TRP A 442 81.92 35.30 -4.78
N ALA A 443 82.06 35.73 -6.04
CA ALA A 443 82.86 35.03 -7.04
C ALA A 443 84.28 35.59 -7.07
N PHE A 444 85.11 35.18 -6.10
CA PHE A 444 86.58 35.15 -6.18
C PHE A 444 87.11 33.98 -5.36
#